data_AF-A0A087URD3-F1
#
_entry.id   AF-A0A087URD3-F1
#
_cell.length_a   1.000
_cell.length_b   1.000
_cell.length_c   1.000
_cell.angle_alpha   90.00
_cell.angle_beta   90.00
_cell.angle_gamma   90.00
#
_symmetry.space_group_name_H-M   'P 1'
#
loop_
_entity.id
_entity.type
_entity.pdbx_description
1 polymer ?
#
loop_
_entity_poly.entity_id
_entity_poly.type
_entity_poly.pdbx_seq_one_letter_code
_entity_poly.pdbx_strand_id
1 'polypeptide(L)'
;MMYLLIIKCLFGLIFVTGAFGDRRCKENLKKMSIIPSFAKDIESTDLQVLYGKNEWVKCGEKIALKHVGTKPVVTFDVKGECPYVTLLLFDPDSWLNPTFIHWLVHNIPAETMAKGFYGEDGTVAADYFVPIIPNHDHRYTFFLYCQRKPIKVKKEMTPIQRLSFNTKKFARKKKLGNPVAANFFALTTSGIKLPDKTSEDASKSESGGGFGLFSFIPTKRK
;
A
#
# COMPACT_ATOMS: atom_id res chain seq x y z
N MET A 1 -31.21 -47.86 12.60
CA MET A 1 -30.38 -46.88 13.32
C MET A 1 -28.87 -47.17 13.21
N MET A 2 -28.35 -47.58 12.05
CA MET A 2 -26.91 -47.85 11.86
C MET A 2 -26.29 -47.15 10.64
N TYR A 3 -27.10 -46.50 9.80
CA TYR A 3 -26.66 -45.74 8.63
C TYR A 3 -26.42 -44.25 8.89
N LEU A 4 -26.89 -43.71 10.03
CA LEU A 4 -26.80 -42.27 10.33
C LEU A 4 -25.47 -41.84 11.00
N LEU A 5 -24.60 -42.81 11.32
CA LEU A 5 -23.29 -42.55 11.95
C LEU A 5 -22.12 -42.55 10.94
N ILE A 6 -22.31 -43.06 9.73
CA ILE A 6 -21.24 -43.14 8.73
C ILE A 6 -21.14 -41.87 7.87
N ILE A 7 -22.23 -41.10 7.73
CA ILE A 7 -22.24 -39.85 6.92
C ILE A 7 -21.53 -38.68 7.64
N LYS A 8 -21.26 -38.77 8.95
CA LYS A 8 -20.51 -37.75 9.69
C LYS A 8 -18.98 -37.85 9.57
N CYS A 9 -18.43 -38.88 8.93
CA CYS A 9 -16.98 -39.01 8.75
C CYS A 9 -16.47 -38.63 7.35
N LEU A 10 -17.33 -38.37 6.36
CA LEU A 10 -16.91 -38.08 4.98
C LEU A 10 -17.00 -36.61 4.56
N PHE A 11 -17.55 -35.73 5.40
CA PHE A 11 -17.46 -34.27 5.24
C PHE A 11 -16.42 -33.62 6.16
N GLY A 12 -15.45 -34.41 6.61
CA GLY A 12 -14.23 -33.92 7.28
C GLY A 12 -13.09 -33.68 6.30
N LEU A 13 -13.35 -33.16 5.10
CA LEU A 13 -12.28 -32.61 4.27
C LEU A 13 -11.95 -31.23 4.84
N ILE A 14 -11.06 -31.26 5.82
CA ILE A 14 -10.43 -30.09 6.40
C ILE A 14 -9.87 -29.27 5.24
N PHE A 15 -10.47 -28.12 4.95
CA PHE A 15 -9.81 -27.07 4.18
C PHE A 15 -8.66 -26.54 5.04
N VAL A 16 -7.52 -27.26 5.05
CA VAL A 16 -6.22 -26.75 5.53
C VAL A 16 -5.62 -25.86 4.44
N THR A 17 -6.40 -24.93 3.88
CA THR A 17 -5.90 -24.02 2.85
C THR A 17 -5.33 -22.73 3.45
N GLY A 18 -5.61 -22.43 4.72
CA GLY A 18 -5.11 -21.22 5.39
C GLY A 18 -3.66 -21.32 5.92
N ALA A 19 -3.31 -22.40 6.61
CA ALA A 19 -2.04 -22.47 7.36
C ALA A 19 -0.78 -22.55 6.46
N PHE A 20 -0.90 -23.12 5.25
CA PHE A 20 0.24 -23.24 4.33
C PHE A 20 0.53 -21.92 3.61
N GLY A 21 -0.51 -21.15 3.26
CA GLY A 21 -0.37 -19.82 2.67
C GLY A 21 0.32 -18.85 3.63
N ASP A 22 -0.07 -18.89 4.90
CA ASP A 22 0.49 -18.01 5.92
C ASP A 22 2.00 -18.24 6.16
N ARG A 23 2.41 -19.51 6.28
CA ARG A 23 3.84 -19.86 6.45
C ARG A 23 4.69 -19.36 5.29
N ARG A 24 4.27 -19.63 4.04
CA ARG A 24 5.02 -19.24 2.83
C ARG A 24 5.14 -17.72 2.71
N CYS A 25 4.07 -16.98 3.02
CA CYS A 25 4.14 -15.52 2.98
C CYS A 25 5.07 -14.96 4.07
N LYS A 26 5.01 -15.51 5.30
CA LYS A 26 5.90 -15.09 6.38
C LYS A 26 7.38 -15.36 6.05
N GLU A 27 7.69 -16.45 5.35
CA GLU A 27 9.01 -16.71 4.78
C GLU A 27 9.41 -15.68 3.71
N ASN A 28 8.50 -15.32 2.80
CA ASN A 28 8.74 -14.27 1.80
C ASN A 28 9.06 -12.92 2.45
N LEU A 29 8.33 -12.54 3.50
CA LEU A 29 8.58 -11.30 4.25
C LEU A 29 9.96 -11.28 4.91
N LYS A 30 10.44 -12.43 5.38
CA LYS A 30 11.81 -12.59 5.90
C LYS A 30 12.85 -12.53 4.78
N LYS A 31 12.65 -13.29 3.70
CA LYS A 31 13.54 -13.33 2.53
C LYS A 31 13.72 -11.95 1.92
N MET A 32 12.64 -11.19 1.82
CA MET A 32 12.65 -9.82 1.31
C MET A 32 13.07 -8.80 2.36
N SER A 33 13.56 -9.21 3.54
CA SER A 33 14.02 -8.30 4.60
C SER A 33 12.99 -7.26 5.03
N ILE A 34 11.70 -7.56 4.93
CA ILE A 34 10.64 -6.72 5.51
C ILE A 34 10.62 -6.95 7.02
N ILE A 35 10.74 -8.20 7.44
CA ILE A 35 10.98 -8.61 8.83
C ILE A 35 12.44 -9.08 8.93
N PRO A 36 13.25 -8.57 9.88
CA PRO A 36 12.90 -7.71 11.00
C PRO A 36 13.11 -6.19 10.75
N SER A 37 13.34 -5.78 9.50
CA SER A 37 13.75 -4.40 9.20
C SER A 37 12.69 -3.37 9.57
N PHE A 38 11.41 -3.65 9.29
CA PHE A 38 10.30 -2.70 9.48
C PHE A 38 9.33 -3.09 10.59
N ALA A 39 9.36 -4.33 11.07
CA ALA A 39 8.65 -4.83 12.24
C ALA A 39 9.48 -5.96 12.88
N LYS A 40 9.34 -6.21 14.19
CA LYS A 40 10.08 -7.32 14.85
C LYS A 40 9.54 -8.67 14.38
N ASP A 41 8.22 -8.79 14.32
CA ASP A 41 7.49 -9.92 13.74
C ASP A 41 6.12 -9.42 13.27
N ILE A 42 5.31 -10.30 12.71
CA ILE A 42 3.89 -10.11 12.38
C ILE A 42 3.07 -11.30 12.87
N GLU A 43 1.80 -11.08 13.19
CA GLU A 43 0.93 -12.14 13.73
C GLU A 43 0.30 -12.99 12.63
N SER A 44 -0.22 -12.37 11.56
CA SER A 44 -0.83 -13.05 10.40
C SER A 44 -0.39 -12.41 9.08
N THR A 45 -0.49 -13.18 7.99
CA THR A 45 -0.32 -12.69 6.62
C THR A 45 -1.61 -12.71 5.79
N ASP A 46 -2.75 -12.96 6.41
CA ASP A 46 -4.07 -13.05 5.76
C ASP A 46 -4.70 -11.67 5.48
N LEU A 47 -3.90 -10.60 5.48
CA LEU A 47 -4.39 -9.26 5.13
C LEU A 47 -4.77 -9.23 3.65
N GLN A 48 -6.07 -9.26 3.40
CA GLN A 48 -6.63 -9.27 2.06
C GLN A 48 -6.63 -7.85 1.49
N VAL A 49 -6.01 -7.67 0.33
CA VAL A 49 -5.94 -6.38 -0.36
C VAL A 49 -6.36 -6.59 -1.82
N LEU A 50 -7.40 -5.89 -2.23
CA LEU A 50 -7.97 -5.97 -3.57
C LEU A 50 -7.90 -4.60 -4.26
N TYR A 51 -7.14 -4.53 -5.34
CA TYR A 51 -7.15 -3.38 -6.24
C TYR A 51 -8.21 -3.57 -7.34
N GLY A 52 -8.99 -2.52 -7.60
CA GLY A 52 -10.07 -2.57 -8.58
C GLY A 52 -11.09 -3.66 -8.24
N LYS A 53 -11.44 -4.50 -9.24
CA LYS A 53 -12.45 -5.56 -9.09
C LYS A 53 -11.87 -6.96 -8.91
N ASN A 54 -10.63 -7.20 -9.33
CA ASN A 54 -10.09 -8.55 -9.46
C ASN A 54 -8.57 -8.66 -9.21
N GLU A 55 -7.86 -7.57 -8.91
CA GLU A 55 -6.42 -7.64 -8.69
C GLU A 55 -6.10 -7.84 -7.20
N TRP A 56 -6.01 -9.10 -6.80
CA TRP A 56 -5.62 -9.47 -5.43
C TRP A 56 -4.12 -9.35 -5.21
N VAL A 57 -3.74 -8.69 -4.11
CA VAL A 57 -2.34 -8.72 -3.64
C VAL A 57 -2.02 -10.11 -3.10
N LYS A 58 -1.12 -10.78 -3.80
CA LYS A 58 -0.51 -12.04 -3.36
C LYS A 58 0.89 -11.75 -2.86
N CYS A 59 1.20 -12.29 -1.70
CA CYS A 59 2.39 -11.95 -0.94
C CYS A 59 3.71 -12.13 -1.72
N GLY A 60 4.31 -11.00 -2.08
CA GLY A 60 5.56 -10.93 -2.83
C GLY A 60 5.42 -11.10 -4.34
N GLU A 61 4.21 -11.25 -4.87
CA GLU A 61 3.98 -11.26 -6.32
C GLU A 61 4.07 -9.86 -6.91
N LYS A 62 4.26 -9.80 -8.23
CA LYS A 62 4.35 -8.56 -9.00
C LYS A 62 2.96 -8.07 -9.37
N ILE A 63 2.72 -6.77 -9.25
CA ILE A 63 1.51 -6.09 -9.74
C ILE A 63 1.91 -5.03 -10.76
N ALA A 64 1.10 -4.88 -11.81
CA ALA A 64 1.30 -3.85 -12.81
C ALA A 64 0.86 -2.47 -12.30
N LEU A 65 1.61 -1.43 -12.63
CA LEU A 65 1.34 -0.06 -12.17
C LEU A 65 -0.10 0.41 -12.48
N LYS A 66 -0.66 0.00 -13.61
CA LYS A 66 -2.03 0.35 -14.03
C LYS A 66 -3.11 -0.11 -13.04
N HIS A 67 -2.83 -1.12 -12.21
CA HIS A 67 -3.81 -1.65 -11.25
C HIS A 67 -3.81 -0.87 -9.92
N VAL A 68 -2.75 -0.13 -9.60
CA VAL A 68 -2.57 0.53 -8.29
C VAL A 68 -2.86 2.03 -8.32
N GLY A 69 -3.54 2.51 -9.36
CA GLY A 69 -3.89 3.92 -9.54
C GLY A 69 -4.89 4.47 -8.52
N THR A 70 -5.64 3.59 -7.86
CA THR A 70 -6.65 3.95 -6.84
C THR A 70 -6.43 3.16 -5.55
N LYS A 71 -7.05 3.62 -4.45
CA LYS A 71 -7.04 2.92 -3.16
C LYS A 71 -7.57 1.48 -3.33
N PRO A 72 -6.94 0.48 -2.71
CA PRO A 72 -7.49 -0.85 -2.65
C PRO A 72 -8.57 -0.95 -1.58
N VAL A 73 -9.40 -1.99 -1.66
CA VAL A 73 -10.21 -2.46 -0.54
C VAL A 73 -9.35 -3.36 0.33
N VAL A 74 -9.29 -3.09 1.63
CA VAL A 74 -8.52 -3.89 2.60
C VAL A 74 -9.45 -4.62 3.54
N THR A 75 -9.31 -5.94 3.64
CA THR A 75 -10.16 -6.79 4.48
C THR A 75 -9.31 -7.60 5.44
N PHE A 76 -9.70 -7.62 6.71
CA PHE A 76 -9.10 -8.49 7.73
C PHE A 76 -10.04 -8.66 8.92
N ASP A 77 -10.16 -9.89 9.41
CA ASP A 77 -10.93 -10.21 10.60
C ASP A 77 -10.06 -10.03 11.84
N VAL A 78 -10.06 -8.81 12.38
CA VAL A 78 -9.23 -8.43 13.53
C VAL A 78 -9.65 -9.22 14.77
N LYS A 79 -8.73 -10.02 15.31
CA LYS A 79 -8.95 -10.82 16.53
C LYS A 79 -8.48 -10.08 17.79
N GLY A 80 -9.08 -10.44 18.93
CA GLY A 80 -8.70 -9.93 20.25
C GLY A 80 -9.25 -8.54 20.59
N GLU A 81 -8.76 -7.96 21.68
CA GLU A 81 -9.21 -6.66 22.21
C GLU A 81 -8.57 -5.48 21.45
N CYS A 82 -9.03 -5.28 20.22
CA CYS A 82 -8.57 -4.22 19.32
C CYS A 82 -9.76 -3.38 18.86
N PRO A 83 -10.24 -2.39 19.67
CA PRO A 83 -11.38 -1.55 19.27
C PRO A 83 -11.09 -0.69 18.04
N TYR A 84 -9.82 -0.37 17.79
CA TYR A 84 -9.40 0.36 16.59
C TYR A 84 -8.19 -0.30 15.94
N VAL A 85 -7.90 0.09 14.71
CA VAL A 85 -6.68 -0.29 13.98
C VAL A 85 -6.04 0.88 13.25
N THR A 86 -4.74 0.73 12.94
CA THR A 86 -3.99 1.59 12.02
C THR A 86 -3.59 0.79 10.79
N LEU A 87 -3.96 1.26 9.60
CA LEU A 87 -3.45 0.76 8.32
C LEU A 87 -2.29 1.64 7.86
N LEU A 88 -1.17 1.01 7.48
CA LEU A 88 0.00 1.65 6.92
C LEU A 88 0.41 0.93 5.63
N LEU A 89 0.46 1.66 4.51
CA LEU A 89 1.12 1.24 3.26
C LEU A 89 2.41 2.06 3.08
N PHE A 90 3.53 1.38 2.92
CA PHE A 90 4.84 2.02 2.73
C PHE A 90 5.69 1.32 1.66
N ASP A 91 6.54 2.12 1.03
CA ASP A 91 7.58 1.69 0.09
C ASP A 91 8.95 1.81 0.80
N PRO A 92 9.62 0.70 1.14
CA PRO A 92 10.94 0.71 1.76
C PRO A 92 12.08 0.94 0.76
N ASP A 93 11.83 0.92 -0.55
CA ASP A 93 12.82 0.96 -1.64
C ASP A 93 12.89 2.34 -2.32
N SER A 94 12.19 3.34 -1.79
CA SER A 94 12.19 4.71 -2.31
C SER A 94 13.61 5.29 -2.46
N TRP A 95 13.88 5.92 -3.61
CA TRP A 95 15.18 6.36 -4.13
C TRP A 95 16.19 6.96 -3.14
N LEU A 96 15.73 7.80 -2.21
CA LEU A 96 16.63 8.55 -1.30
C LEU A 96 16.80 7.92 0.08
N ASN A 97 16.19 6.75 0.31
CA ASN A 97 16.28 5.80 1.44
C ASN A 97 16.34 6.35 2.90
N PRO A 98 15.52 5.89 3.87
CA PRO A 98 14.60 4.76 3.74
C PRO A 98 13.16 5.10 4.09
N THR A 99 12.25 4.67 3.22
CA THR A 99 10.80 4.59 3.44
C THR A 99 10.00 5.81 3.02
N PHE A 100 9.03 5.61 2.14
CA PHE A 100 7.96 6.55 1.85
C PHE A 100 6.60 5.98 2.28
N ILE A 101 5.78 6.78 2.96
CA ILE A 101 4.42 6.39 3.31
C ILE A 101 3.47 6.70 2.14
N HIS A 102 2.92 5.65 1.53
CA HIS A 102 1.88 5.79 0.52
C HIS A 102 0.51 5.99 1.15
N TRP A 103 0.21 5.35 2.27
CA TRP A 103 -1.09 5.50 2.93
C TRP A 103 -0.97 5.27 4.43
N LEU A 104 -1.56 6.14 5.24
CA LEU A 104 -1.64 5.97 6.69
C LEU A 104 -2.98 6.48 7.19
N VAL A 105 -3.80 5.54 7.66
CA VAL A 105 -5.08 5.83 8.30
C VAL A 105 -5.08 5.17 9.68
N HIS A 106 -5.46 5.92 10.69
CA HIS A 106 -5.47 5.45 12.08
C HIS A 106 -6.83 5.68 12.72
N ASN A 107 -7.08 5.04 13.87
CA ASN A 107 -8.38 5.07 14.54
C ASN A 107 -9.53 4.54 13.66
N ILE A 108 -9.24 3.60 12.77
CA ILE A 108 -10.27 2.88 12.01
C ILE A 108 -10.99 1.96 13.00
N PRO A 109 -12.33 1.99 13.14
CA PRO A 109 -13.05 0.99 13.91
C PRO A 109 -12.72 -0.41 13.38
N ALA A 110 -12.32 -1.33 14.26
CA ALA A 110 -11.76 -2.61 13.80
C ALA A 110 -12.78 -3.47 13.02
N GLU A 111 -14.06 -3.36 13.36
CA GLU A 111 -15.17 -4.03 12.68
C GLU A 111 -15.33 -3.60 11.22
N THR A 112 -14.85 -2.40 10.84
CA THR A 112 -14.84 -1.95 9.45
C THR A 112 -13.95 -2.84 8.59
N MET A 113 -12.84 -3.34 9.15
CA MET A 113 -11.91 -4.19 8.38
C MET A 113 -12.55 -5.49 7.93
N ALA A 114 -13.46 -6.08 8.71
CA ALA A 114 -14.14 -7.33 8.33
C ALA A 114 -15.17 -7.12 7.20
N LYS A 115 -15.67 -5.89 7.03
CA LYS A 115 -16.65 -5.52 5.99
C LYS A 115 -15.99 -5.03 4.69
N GLY A 116 -14.67 -4.86 4.71
CA GLY A 116 -13.91 -4.19 3.66
C GLY A 116 -13.75 -2.70 3.95
N PHE A 117 -12.51 -2.29 4.18
CA PHE A 117 -12.14 -0.90 4.40
C PHE A 117 -11.83 -0.20 3.06
N TYR A 118 -12.56 0.87 2.77
CA TYR A 118 -12.48 1.64 1.53
C TYR A 118 -11.66 2.94 1.65
N GLY A 119 -11.23 3.30 2.86
CA GLY A 119 -10.40 4.49 3.10
C GLY A 119 -11.08 5.67 3.75
N GLU A 120 -12.38 5.58 4.05
CA GLU A 120 -13.18 6.70 4.56
C GLU A 120 -13.31 6.68 6.10
N ASP A 121 -13.27 5.50 6.73
CA ASP A 121 -13.36 5.37 8.17
C ASP A 121 -12.04 5.74 8.88
N GLY A 122 -12.16 6.33 10.07
CA GLY A 122 -11.02 6.70 10.92
C GLY A 122 -10.46 8.08 10.60
N THR A 123 -9.15 8.24 10.73
CA THR A 123 -8.44 9.51 10.55
C THR A 123 -7.27 9.36 9.59
N VAL A 124 -7.35 10.07 8.47
CA VAL A 124 -6.31 10.06 7.44
C VAL A 124 -5.14 10.94 7.86
N ALA A 125 -4.00 10.31 8.17
CA ALA A 125 -2.75 11.01 8.43
C ALA A 125 -1.95 11.23 7.15
N ALA A 126 -2.01 10.28 6.22
CA ALA A 126 -1.37 10.38 4.92
C ALA A 126 -2.32 9.73 3.91
N ASP A 127 -3.00 10.53 3.08
CA ASP A 127 -3.92 9.98 2.07
C ASP A 127 -3.15 9.19 1.00
N TYR A 128 -3.85 8.29 0.29
CA TYR A 128 -3.26 7.39 -0.69
C TYR A 128 -2.48 8.16 -1.75
N PHE A 129 -1.17 7.93 -1.76
CA PHE A 129 -0.25 8.46 -2.74
C PHE A 129 0.00 7.38 -3.78
N VAL A 130 -0.40 7.64 -5.02
CA VAL A 130 -0.24 6.67 -6.10
C VAL A 130 1.24 6.33 -6.27
N PRO A 131 1.61 5.04 -6.36
CA PRO A 131 2.96 4.65 -6.69
C PRO A 131 3.47 5.32 -7.97
N ILE A 132 4.69 5.85 -7.93
CA ILE A 132 5.37 6.40 -9.11
C ILE A 132 6.14 5.26 -9.77
N ILE A 133 6.34 5.34 -11.09
CA ILE A 133 7.18 4.39 -11.84
C ILE A 133 8.54 4.29 -11.15
N PRO A 134 8.89 3.12 -10.58
CA PRO A 134 10.17 2.96 -9.94
C PRO A 134 11.26 2.75 -10.99
N ASN A 135 12.54 2.94 -10.65
CA ASN A 135 13.67 2.58 -11.52
C ASN A 135 14.03 1.08 -11.47
N HIS A 136 13.51 0.36 -10.49
CA HIS A 136 13.67 -1.09 -10.30
C HIS A 136 12.43 -1.64 -9.59
N ASP A 137 12.38 -2.92 -9.27
CA ASP A 137 11.23 -3.46 -8.55
C ASP A 137 11.20 -2.90 -7.10
N HIS A 138 10.15 -2.17 -6.72
CA HIS A 138 9.94 -1.65 -5.36
C HIS A 138 8.91 -2.48 -4.62
N ARG A 139 9.13 -2.70 -3.31
CA ARG A 139 8.20 -3.42 -2.42
C ARG A 139 7.15 -2.44 -1.90
N TYR A 140 5.88 -2.81 -1.95
CA TYR A 140 4.80 -2.05 -1.35
C TYR A 140 4.18 -2.89 -0.24
N THR A 141 4.41 -2.47 1.00
CA THR A 141 4.11 -3.27 2.19
C THR A 141 2.97 -2.66 2.98
N PHE A 142 1.94 -3.45 3.23
CA PHE A 142 0.86 -3.14 4.15
C PHE A 142 1.16 -3.72 5.53
N PHE A 143 1.00 -2.89 6.55
CA PHE A 143 0.89 -3.31 7.94
C PHE A 143 -0.45 -2.85 8.51
N LEU A 144 -1.11 -3.76 9.22
CA LEU A 144 -2.27 -3.47 10.06
C LEU A 144 -1.86 -3.62 11.52
N TYR A 145 -2.04 -2.57 12.32
CA TYR A 145 -1.74 -2.58 13.74
C TYR A 145 -3.02 -2.54 14.58
N CYS A 146 -3.05 -3.32 15.65
CA CYS A 146 -4.07 -3.20 16.69
C CYS A 146 -3.88 -1.93 17.52
N GLN A 147 -4.97 -1.24 17.83
CA GLN A 147 -5.00 -0.12 18.75
C GLN A 147 -5.96 -0.40 19.90
N ARG A 148 -5.42 -0.48 21.12
CA ARG A 148 -6.22 -0.57 22.36
C ARG A 148 -6.94 0.73 22.72
N LYS A 149 -6.52 1.85 22.13
CA LYS A 149 -7.11 3.18 22.30
C LYS A 149 -6.84 4.07 21.09
N PRO A 150 -7.63 5.12 20.87
CA PRO A 150 -7.34 6.10 19.83
C PRO A 150 -5.94 6.69 19.98
N ILE A 151 -5.25 6.88 18.85
CA ILE A 151 -3.95 7.53 18.76
C ILE A 151 -4.08 8.87 18.04
N LYS A 152 -3.13 9.78 18.29
CA LYS A 152 -2.99 11.03 17.56
C LYS A 152 -1.80 10.95 16.63
N VAL A 153 -2.01 11.17 15.34
CA VAL A 153 -0.96 11.32 14.33
C VAL A 153 -1.17 12.68 13.66
N LYS A 154 -0.10 13.29 13.14
CA LYS A 154 -0.24 14.51 12.33
C LYS A 154 -1.15 14.19 11.14
N LYS A 155 -2.22 14.95 10.97
CA LYS A 155 -3.10 14.86 9.80
C LYS A 155 -2.39 15.44 8.57
N GLU A 156 -2.75 14.94 7.40
CA GLU A 156 -2.35 15.51 6.09
C GLU A 156 -0.84 15.70 5.94
N MET A 157 -0.08 14.61 6.11
CA MET A 157 1.36 14.61 5.88
C MET A 157 1.69 15.05 4.45
N THR A 158 2.52 16.08 4.35
CA THR A 158 3.08 16.51 3.06
C THR A 158 4.00 15.42 2.49
N PRO A 159 4.28 15.40 1.17
CA PRO A 159 5.21 14.45 0.57
C PRO A 159 6.56 14.36 1.30
N ILE A 160 7.10 15.50 1.72
CA ILE A 160 8.37 15.56 2.47
C ILE A 160 8.27 14.88 3.84
N GLN A 161 7.11 14.96 4.50
CA GLN A 161 6.89 14.33 5.82
C GLN A 161 6.69 12.82 5.76
N ARG A 162 6.43 12.28 4.57
CA ARG A 162 6.28 10.84 4.32
C ARG A 162 7.62 10.15 4.11
N LEU A 163 8.66 10.90 3.75
CA LEU A 163 10.02 10.40 3.54
C LEU A 163 10.68 9.97 4.84
N SER A 164 11.63 9.05 4.72
CA SER A 164 12.47 8.54 5.81
C SER A 164 11.66 8.01 7.00
N PHE A 165 10.45 7.48 6.74
CA PHE A 165 9.54 7.10 7.80
C PHE A 165 10.00 5.81 8.50
N ASN A 166 10.26 5.92 9.81
CA ASN A 166 10.67 4.76 10.60
C ASN A 166 9.46 4.07 11.23
N THR A 167 9.00 2.99 10.59
CA THR A 167 7.85 2.16 11.01
C THR A 167 8.00 1.63 12.44
N LYS A 168 9.17 1.11 12.83
CA LYS A 168 9.44 0.60 14.18
C LYS A 168 9.37 1.69 15.24
N LYS A 169 9.90 2.89 14.94
CA LYS A 169 9.83 4.06 15.82
C LYS A 169 8.40 4.54 15.97
N PHE A 170 7.62 4.53 14.89
CA PHE A 170 6.19 4.86 14.92
C PHE A 170 5.42 3.88 15.82
N ALA A 171 5.53 2.57 15.57
CA ALA A 171 4.86 1.54 16.36
C ALA A 171 5.21 1.63 17.85
N ARG A 172 6.49 1.84 18.18
CA ARG A 172 6.93 2.06 19.57
C ARG A 172 6.33 3.32 20.20
N LYS A 173 6.40 4.48 19.51
CA LYS A 173 5.86 5.75 20.03
C LYS A 173 4.35 5.70 20.24
N LYS A 174 3.63 4.94 19.43
CA LYS A 174 2.17 4.79 19.50
C LYS A 174 1.72 3.56 20.30
N LYS A 175 2.66 2.77 20.84
CA LYS A 175 2.42 1.55 21.63
C LYS A 175 1.57 0.52 20.87
N LEU A 176 1.86 0.35 19.58
CA LEU A 176 1.11 -0.53 18.68
C LEU A 176 1.59 -2.00 18.71
N GLY A 177 2.79 -2.26 19.23
CA GLY A 177 3.38 -3.61 19.18
C GLY A 177 3.78 -4.01 17.76
N ASN A 178 3.62 -5.29 17.45
CA ASN A 178 3.80 -5.82 16.09
C ASN A 178 2.52 -5.60 15.26
N PRO A 179 2.62 -5.57 13.91
CA PRO A 179 1.45 -5.68 13.07
C PRO A 179 0.69 -6.98 13.35
N VAL A 180 -0.64 -6.87 13.49
CA VAL A 180 -1.53 -8.03 13.60
C VAL A 180 -1.73 -8.72 12.24
N ALA A 181 -1.55 -7.97 11.15
CA ALA A 181 -1.58 -8.52 9.81
C ALA A 181 -0.65 -7.76 8.88
N ALA A 182 -0.12 -8.45 7.86
CA ALA A 182 0.68 -7.84 6.81
C ALA A 182 0.46 -8.53 5.46
N ASN A 183 0.67 -7.79 4.38
CA ASN A 183 0.79 -8.34 3.03
C ASN A 183 1.66 -7.37 2.21
N PHE A 184 2.23 -7.81 1.09
CA PHE A 184 3.03 -6.94 0.24
C PHE A 184 3.04 -7.42 -1.20
N PHE A 185 3.33 -6.52 -2.12
CA PHE A 185 3.60 -6.82 -3.53
C PHE A 185 4.86 -6.09 -3.98
N ALA A 186 5.37 -6.47 -5.15
CA ALA A 186 6.36 -5.69 -5.87
C ALA A 186 5.73 -4.98 -7.06
N LEU A 187 6.02 -3.70 -7.28
CA LEU A 187 5.72 -3.07 -8.57
C LEU A 187 6.83 -3.37 -9.56
N THR A 188 6.46 -3.77 -10.77
CA THR A 188 7.42 -4.08 -11.82
C THR A 188 7.50 -3.02 -12.91
N THR A 189 8.72 -2.73 -13.34
CA THR A 189 9.02 -1.80 -14.45
C THR A 189 8.92 -2.47 -15.82
N SER A 190 8.98 -3.81 -15.86
CA SER A 190 8.95 -4.61 -17.08
C SER A 190 7.56 -4.55 -17.74
N GLY A 191 7.41 -3.68 -18.75
CA GLY A 191 6.16 -3.51 -19.49
C GLY A 191 5.76 -2.04 -19.72
N ILE A 192 6.46 -1.09 -19.10
CA ILE A 192 6.31 0.34 -19.41
C ILE A 192 7.19 0.63 -20.63
N LYS A 193 6.58 0.65 -21.83
CA LYS A 193 7.18 1.37 -22.96
C LYS A 193 7.10 2.85 -22.62
N LEU A 194 8.16 3.39 -22.03
CA LEU A 194 8.32 4.84 -21.96
C LEU A 194 8.30 5.35 -23.42
N PRO A 195 7.53 6.39 -23.75
CA PRO A 195 7.61 6.99 -25.07
C PRO A 195 9.07 7.38 -25.32
N ASP A 196 9.60 6.94 -26.45
CA ASP A 196 10.96 7.24 -26.84
C ASP A 196 11.13 8.76 -26.89
N LYS A 197 12.11 9.29 -26.14
CA LYS A 197 12.50 10.70 -26.25
C LYS A 197 13.43 10.85 -27.46
N THR A 198 13.01 10.38 -28.63
CA THR A 198 13.65 10.69 -29.91
C THR A 198 12.61 10.72 -31.03
N SER A 199 11.89 11.83 -31.12
CA SER A 199 11.44 12.38 -32.41
C SER A 199 11.26 13.88 -32.24
N GLU A 200 12.38 14.59 -32.29
CA GLU A 200 12.40 15.94 -32.83
C GLU A 200 11.86 15.87 -34.27
N ASP A 201 10.60 16.23 -34.49
CA ASP A 201 10.15 16.64 -35.82
C ASP A 201 10.23 18.16 -35.90
N ALA A 202 11.43 18.61 -36.27
CA ALA A 202 11.59 19.87 -36.97
C ALA A 202 10.99 19.73 -38.38
N SER A 203 9.81 20.29 -38.61
CA SER A 203 9.40 20.71 -39.94
C SER A 203 8.74 22.08 -39.90
N LYS A 204 9.50 23.09 -40.31
CA LYS A 204 8.97 24.38 -40.76
C LYS A 204 8.18 24.19 -42.06
N SER A 205 7.04 24.84 -42.17
CA SER A 205 6.58 25.45 -43.43
C SER A 205 5.66 26.64 -43.12
N GLU A 206 6.01 27.80 -43.67
CA GLU A 206 5.31 29.07 -43.59
C GLU A 206 4.03 29.08 -44.44
N SER A 207 3.01 29.85 -44.03
CA SER A 207 2.48 30.99 -44.81
C SER A 207 1.17 31.55 -44.22
N GLY A 208 1.09 32.88 -44.13
CA GLY A 208 -0.17 33.63 -44.25
C GLY A 208 -0.68 34.37 -43.03
N GLY A 209 -0.66 35.71 -43.10
CA GLY A 209 -1.65 36.57 -42.43
C GLY A 209 -1.13 37.37 -41.24
N GLY A 210 -0.61 38.58 -41.51
CA GLY A 210 -0.16 39.51 -40.49
C GLY A 210 -1.29 40.18 -39.70
N PHE A 211 -0.94 40.72 -38.53
CA PHE A 211 -1.48 41.96 -37.97
C PHE A 211 -0.52 42.50 -36.89
N GLY A 212 -0.04 43.73 -37.13
CA GLY A 212 0.08 44.82 -36.15
C GLY A 212 0.84 44.64 -34.85
N LEU A 213 2.02 45.27 -34.81
CA LEU A 213 2.60 46.03 -33.69
C LEU A 213 1.72 46.21 -32.43
N PHE A 214 2.24 45.90 -31.25
CA PHE A 214 2.65 46.91 -30.25
C PHE A 214 3.47 46.26 -29.13
N SER A 215 4.71 46.74 -29.01
CA SER A 215 5.66 46.48 -27.94
C SER A 215 5.25 47.15 -26.63
N PHE A 216 5.21 46.41 -25.53
CA PHE A 216 5.30 46.99 -24.18
C PHE A 216 6.46 46.37 -23.40
N ILE A 217 7.48 47.20 -23.21
CA ILE A 217 8.64 47.00 -22.35
C ILE A 217 8.23 47.39 -20.92
N PRO A 218 8.47 46.56 -19.89
CA PRO A 218 8.54 47.05 -18.51
C PRO A 218 10.00 47.15 -18.08
N THR A 219 10.52 48.39 -18.04
CA THR A 219 11.76 48.73 -17.34
C THR A 219 11.53 48.74 -15.83
N LYS A 220 12.41 48.06 -15.09
CA LYS A 220 12.49 48.13 -13.62
C LYS A 220 13.29 49.36 -13.16
N ARG A 221 12.94 49.79 -11.92
CA ARG A 221 13.68 50.60 -10.92
C ARG A 221 13.44 52.12 -10.96
N LYS A 222 12.86 52.67 -9.89
CA LYS A 222 13.47 52.84 -8.56
C LYS A 222 12.43 52.60 -7.47
#